data_AF-W2VJZ2-F1
#
_entry.id   AF-W2VJZ2-F1
#
_cell.length_a   1.000
_cell.length_b   1.000
_cell.length_c   1.000
_cell.angle_alpha   90.00
_cell.angle_beta   90.00
_cell.angle_gamma   90.00
#
_symmetry.space_group_name_H-M   'P 1'
#
loop_
_entity.id
_entity.type
_entity.pdbx_description
1 polymer ?
#
loop_
_entity_poly.entity_id
_entity_poly.type
_entity_poly.pdbx_seq_one_letter_code
_entity_poly.pdbx_strand_id
1 'polypeptide(L)'
;MARKRKKAGAISENKFAIIFVTGVVLSVAIILGVKVNSIKQELAKRESYNQKVIEELESEDERSKKLEEQRKYVQTDSYIIEMAREKLGLVFPDEIAIKAEK
;
A
#
# COMPACT_ATOMS: atom_id res chain seq x y z
N MET A 1 -31.65 54.35 59.11
CA MET A 1 -31.64 52.90 58.78
C MET A 1 -31.05 52.71 57.39
N ALA A 2 -29.81 52.23 57.29
CA ALA A 2 -29.13 52.04 56.00
C ALA A 2 -29.40 50.63 55.45
N ARG A 3 -30.16 50.52 54.35
CA ARG A 3 -30.37 49.24 53.64
C ARG A 3 -29.22 48.99 52.66
N LYS A 4 -28.32 48.08 53.04
CA LYS A 4 -27.26 47.52 52.21
C LYS A 4 -27.88 46.74 51.04
N ARG A 5 -27.93 47.32 49.83
CA ARG A 5 -28.38 46.61 48.62
C ARG A 5 -27.28 45.63 48.18
N LYS A 6 -27.60 44.33 48.19
CA LYS A 6 -26.71 43.24 47.79
C LYS A 6 -26.46 43.28 46.27
N LYS A 7 -25.19 43.12 45.87
CA LYS A 7 -24.72 42.99 44.48
C LYS A 7 -25.33 41.75 43.83
N ALA A 8 -26.42 41.91 43.08
CA ALA A 8 -27.06 40.84 42.32
C ALA A 8 -26.50 40.64 40.89
N GLY A 9 -25.60 41.53 40.43
CA GLY A 9 -25.07 41.52 39.05
C GLY A 9 -23.80 40.68 38.82
N ALA A 10 -23.11 40.21 39.87
CA ALA A 10 -21.83 39.52 39.72
C ALA A 10 -21.95 38.03 39.30
N ILE A 11 -23.15 37.45 39.37
CA ILE A 11 -23.37 36.02 39.08
C ILE A 11 -23.70 35.80 37.59
N SER A 12 -24.19 36.82 36.88
CA SER A 12 -24.50 36.73 35.44
C SER A 12 -23.27 36.90 34.54
N GLU A 13 -22.24 37.63 34.96
CA GLU A 13 -21.02 37.85 34.17
C GLU A 13 -20.17 36.56 34.05
N ASN A 14 -20.05 35.79 35.12
CA ASN A 14 -19.32 34.51 35.10
C ASN A 14 -19.99 33.44 34.23
N LYS A 15 -21.32 33.50 34.02
CA LYS A 15 -22.03 32.53 33.17
C LYS A 15 -21.65 32.69 31.70
N PHE A 16 -21.51 33.92 31.21
CA PHE A 16 -21.04 34.19 29.85
C PHE A 16 -19.60 33.73 29.64
N ALA A 17 -18.72 33.97 30.61
CA ALA A 17 -17.34 33.48 30.55
C ALA A 17 -17.28 31.95 30.51
N ILE A 18 -18.07 31.25 31.32
CA ILE A 18 -18.14 29.78 31.32
C ILE A 18 -18.67 29.27 29.97
N ILE A 19 -19.75 29.84 29.44
CA ILE A 19 -20.30 29.45 28.13
C ILE A 19 -19.25 29.63 27.03
N PHE A 20 -18.55 30.77 27.02
CA PHE A 20 -17.50 31.03 26.04
C PHE A 20 -16.36 30.01 26.13
N VAL A 21 -15.83 29.76 27.33
CA VAL A 21 -14.75 28.78 27.55
C VAL A 21 -15.18 27.37 27.12
N THR A 22 -16.40 26.94 27.50
CA THR A 22 -16.92 25.63 27.08
C THR A 22 -17.10 25.55 25.55
N GLY A 23 -17.52 26.64 24.91
CA GLY A 23 -17.61 26.72 23.45
C GLY A 23 -16.25 26.56 22.76
N VAL A 24 -15.20 27.19 23.30
CA VAL A 24 -13.83 27.04 22.78
C VAL A 24 -13.32 25.61 22.98
N VAL A 25 -13.57 24.99 24.13
CA VAL A 25 -13.15 23.59 24.38
C VAL A 25 -13.87 22.64 23.42
N LEU A 26 -15.17 22.84 23.18
CA LEU A 26 -15.93 22.03 22.23
C LEU A 26 -15.45 22.23 20.79
N SER A 27 -15.12 23.46 20.37
CA SER A 27 -14.61 23.71 19.02
C SER A 27 -13.26 23.03 18.79
N VAL A 28 -12.36 23.07 19.78
CA VAL A 28 -11.08 22.34 19.73
C VAL A 28 -11.31 20.83 19.65
N ALA A 29 -12.23 20.28 20.44
CA ALA A 29 -12.56 18.86 20.41
C ALA A 29 -13.07 18.41 19.03
N ILE A 30 -13.92 19.21 18.38
CA ILE A 30 -14.41 18.93 17.02
C ILE A 30 -13.26 18.94 16.01
N ILE A 31 -12.40 19.95 16.04
CA ILE A 31 -11.25 20.07 15.13
C ILE A 31 -10.32 18.86 15.28
N LEU A 32 -10.02 18.47 16.52
CA LEU A 32 -9.20 17.29 16.80
C LEU A 32 -9.87 16.01 16.31
N GLY A 33 -11.19 15.86 16.52
CA GLY A 33 -11.94 14.70 16.02
C GLY A 33 -11.85 14.55 14.50
N VAL A 34 -12.01 15.65 13.75
CA VAL A 34 -11.87 15.65 12.29
C VAL A 34 -10.44 15.29 11.87
N LYS A 35 -9.41 15.90 12.50
CA LYS A 35 -8.00 15.62 12.19
C LYS A 35 -7.62 14.16 12.49
N VAL A 36 -8.09 13.60 13.60
CA VAL A 36 -7.83 12.19 13.94
C VAL A 36 -8.44 11.28 12.89
N ASN A 37 -9.66 11.56 12.45
CA ASN A 37 -10.29 10.76 11.40
C ASN A 37 -9.56 10.87 10.06
N SER A 38 -9.12 12.07 9.66
CA SER A 38 -8.37 12.26 8.42
C SER A 38 -7.02 11.51 8.46
N ILE A 39 -6.30 11.58 9.59
CA ILE A 39 -5.03 10.87 9.78
C ILE A 39 -5.24 9.35 9.70
N LYS A 40 -6.29 8.82 10.33
CA LYS A 40 -6.62 7.38 10.25
C LYS A 40 -6.91 6.93 8.81
N GLN A 41 -7.65 7.73 8.05
CA GLN A 41 -7.91 7.42 6.64
C GLN A 41 -6.64 7.46 5.79
N GLU A 42 -5.76 8.42 6.05
CA GLU A 42 -4.48 8.52 5.35
C GLU A 42 -3.56 7.34 5.70
N LEU A 43 -3.49 6.94 6.97
CA LEU A 43 -2.77 5.75 7.42
C LEU A 43 -3.27 4.49 6.72
N ALA A 44 -4.58 4.26 6.70
CA ALA A 44 -5.17 3.09 6.02
C ALA A 44 -4.84 3.06 4.52
N LYS A 45 -4.87 4.23 3.85
CA LYS A 45 -4.46 4.35 2.45
C LYS A 45 -2.98 4.01 2.27
N ARG A 46 -2.11 4.59 3.09
CA ARG A 46 -0.66 4.36 3.05
C ARG A 46 -0.30 2.89 3.32
N GLU A 47 -0.97 2.25 4.27
CA GLU A 47 -0.79 0.81 4.55
C GLU A 47 -1.17 -0.03 3.34
N SER A 48 -2.33 0.21 2.73
CA SER A 48 -2.75 -0.51 1.53
C SER A 48 -1.80 -0.29 0.34
N TYR A 49 -1.24 0.91 0.21
CA TYR A 49 -0.25 1.21 -0.82
C TYR A 49 1.05 0.46 -0.56
N ASN A 50 1.56 0.49 0.68
CA ASN A 50 2.78 -0.23 1.05
C ASN A 50 2.65 -1.74 0.82
N GLN A 51 1.50 -2.32 1.17
CA GLN A 51 1.24 -3.75 0.92
C GLN A 51 1.30 -4.09 -0.56
N LYS A 52 0.65 -3.28 -1.42
CA LYS A 52 0.70 -3.47 -2.87
C LYS A 52 2.11 -3.35 -3.43
N VAL A 53 2.88 -2.37 -2.96
CA VAL A 53 4.27 -2.18 -3.41
C VAL A 53 5.15 -3.36 -3.01
N ILE A 54 4.95 -3.92 -1.82
CA ILE A 54 5.68 -5.12 -1.36
C ILE A 54 5.31 -6.33 -2.22
N GLU A 55 4.02 -6.55 -2.48
CA GLU A 55 3.55 -7.65 -3.33
C GLU A 55 4.10 -7.54 -4.76
N GLU A 56 4.09 -6.33 -5.34
CA GLU A 56 4.66 -6.07 -6.66
C GLU A 56 6.18 -6.33 -6.68
N LEU A 57 6.90 -5.90 -5.63
CA LEU A 57 8.33 -6.12 -5.50
C LEU A 57 8.68 -7.61 -5.41
N GLU A 58 7.93 -8.38 -4.62
CA GLU A 58 8.12 -9.83 -4.50
C GLU A 58 7.85 -10.53 -5.83
N SER A 59 6.78 -10.14 -6.53
CA SER A 59 6.44 -10.71 -7.84
C SER A 59 7.51 -10.43 -8.90
N GLU A 60 8.09 -9.23 -8.91
CA GLU A 60 9.15 -8.85 -9.84
C GLU A 60 10.49 -9.50 -9.48
N ASP A 61 10.78 -9.75 -8.19
CA ASP A 61 11.95 -10.53 -7.77
C ASP A 61 11.85 -12.00 -8.21
N GLU A 62 10.68 -12.62 -8.05
CA GLU A 62 10.42 -13.98 -8.56
C GLU A 62 10.57 -14.05 -10.09
N ARG A 63 10.04 -13.04 -10.79
CA ARG A 63 10.16 -12.92 -12.24
C ARG A 63 11.62 -12.76 -12.65
N SER A 64 12.39 -11.95 -11.94
CA SER A 64 13.82 -11.76 -12.17
C SER A 64 14.60 -13.08 -12.03
N LYS A 65 14.32 -13.86 -10.97
CA LYS A 65 14.93 -15.19 -10.77
C LYS A 65 14.60 -16.15 -11.92
N LYS A 66 13.33 -16.22 -12.33
CA LYS A 66 12.92 -17.04 -13.49
C LYS A 66 13.64 -16.63 -14.78
N LEU A 67 13.81 -15.32 -15.00
CA LEU A 67 14.54 -14.81 -16.17
C LEU A 67 16.03 -15.18 -16.09
N GLU A 68 16.63 -15.18 -14.91
CA GLU A 68 18.01 -15.60 -14.71
C GLU A 68 18.19 -17.10 -15.00
N GLU A 69 17.26 -17.94 -14.52
CA GLU A 69 17.25 -19.38 -14.81
C GLU A 69 17.07 -19.65 -16.31
N GLN A 70 16.12 -18.98 -16.96
CA GLN A 70 15.95 -19.07 -18.41
C GLN A 70 17.21 -18.63 -19.15
N ARG A 71 17.84 -17.52 -18.71
CA ARG A 71 19.10 -17.04 -19.29
C ARG A 71 20.21 -18.07 -19.19
N LYS A 72 20.28 -18.83 -18.09
CA LYS A 72 21.23 -19.95 -17.95
C LYS A 72 20.84 -21.10 -18.88
N TYR A 73 19.57 -21.49 -18.92
CA TYR A 73 19.07 -22.59 -19.76
C TYR A 73 19.38 -22.39 -21.25
N VAL A 74 19.11 -21.20 -21.79
CA VAL A 74 19.35 -20.91 -23.22
C VAL A 74 20.83 -20.94 -23.62
N GLN A 75 21.74 -20.88 -22.65
CA GLN A 75 23.18 -21.02 -22.88
C GLN A 75 23.66 -22.46 -22.79
N THR A 76 22.80 -23.42 -22.44
CA THR A 76 23.16 -24.83 -22.33
C THR A 76 23.18 -25.53 -23.68
N ASP A 77 24.02 -26.57 -23.79
CA ASP A 77 24.06 -27.45 -24.97
C ASP A 77 22.70 -28.12 -25.22
N SER A 78 21.94 -28.43 -24.15
CA SER A 78 20.60 -29.01 -24.27
C SER A 78 19.66 -28.10 -25.04
N TYR A 79 19.68 -26.79 -24.78
CA TYR A 79 18.89 -25.83 -25.56
C TYR A 79 19.36 -25.76 -27.02
N ILE A 80 20.67 -25.79 -27.27
CA ILE A 80 21.21 -25.79 -28.64
C ILE A 80 20.74 -27.04 -29.39
N ILE A 81 20.80 -28.21 -28.77
CA ILE A 81 20.36 -29.49 -29.35
C ILE A 81 18.84 -29.48 -29.59
N GLU A 82 18.05 -28.98 -28.64
CA GLU A 82 16.60 -28.82 -28.79
C GLU A 82 16.25 -27.92 -29.98
N MET A 83 16.87 -26.74 -30.06
CA MET A 83 16.67 -25.80 -31.16
C MET A 83 17.17 -26.35 -32.51
N ALA A 84 18.27 -27.10 -32.53
CA ALA A 84 18.80 -27.76 -33.72
C ALA A 84 17.88 -28.88 -34.23
N ARG A 85 17.32 -29.68 -33.32
CA ARG A 85 16.30 -30.69 -33.62
C ARG A 85 15.03 -30.05 -34.17
N GLU A 86 14.51 -29.02 -33.50
CA GLU A 86 13.24 -28.38 -33.86
C GLU A 86 13.35 -27.56 -35.15
N LYS A 87 14.36 -26.69 -35.27
CA LYS A 87 14.49 -25.77 -36.42
C LYS A 87 15.17 -26.39 -37.63
N LEU A 88 16.18 -27.23 -37.42
CA LEU A 88 17.00 -27.77 -38.50
C LEU A 88 16.70 -29.25 -38.78
N GLY A 89 15.91 -29.92 -37.93
CA GLY A 89 15.61 -31.34 -38.08
C GLY A 89 16.83 -32.24 -37.87
N LEU A 90 17.86 -31.74 -37.17
CA LEU A 90 19.09 -32.48 -36.92
C LEU A 90 18.86 -33.53 -35.85
N VAL A 91 19.48 -34.71 -36.01
CA VAL A 91 19.49 -35.79 -35.01
C VAL A 91 20.92 -36.30 -34.84
N PHE A 92 21.21 -36.99 -33.75
CA PHE A 92 22.54 -37.58 -33.59
C PHE A 92 22.77 -38.72 -34.60
N PRO A 93 24.04 -39.05 -34.92
CA PRO A 93 24.36 -40.07 -35.93
C PRO A 93 23.77 -41.46 -35.66
N ASP A 94 23.48 -41.78 -34.40
CA ASP A 94 22.86 -43.02 -33.91
C ASP A 94 21.33 -42.93 -33.75
N GLU A 95 20.71 -41.78 -34.05
CA GLU A 95 19.27 -41.53 -33.95
C GLU A 95 18.61 -41.45 -35.34
N ILE A 96 17.37 -41.94 -35.46
CA ILE A 96 16.57 -41.86 -36.72
C ILE A 96 15.54 -40.72 -36.60
N ALA A 97 15.61 -39.75 -37.52
CA ALA A 97 14.62 -38.66 -37.59
C ALA A 97 13.32 -39.13 -38.26
N ILE A 98 12.23 -39.27 -37.49
CA ILE A 98 10.90 -39.61 -38.01
C ILE A 98 10.06 -38.33 -38.10
N LYS A 99 9.70 -37.92 -39.32
CA LYS A 99 8.72 -36.85 -39.56
C LYS A 99 7.36 -37.48 -39.80
N ALA A 100 6.32 -37.01 -39.10
CA ALA A 100 4.95 -37.38 -39.42
C ALA A 100 4.57 -36.77 -40.78
N GLU A 101 4.27 -37.60 -41.78
CA GLU A 101 3.58 -37.15 -42.99
C GLU A 101 2.20 -36.63 -42.60
N LYS A 102 1.83 -35.46 -43.14
CA LYS A 102 0.46 -34.97 -43.11
C LYS A 102 -0.33 -35.62 -44.24
#